data_AF-T0YBD9-F1
#
_entry.id   AF-T0YBD9-F1
#
_cell.length_a   1.000
_cell.length_b   1.000
_cell.length_c   1.000
_cell.angle_alpha   90.00
_cell.angle_beta   90.00
_cell.angle_gamma   90.00
#
_symmetry.space_group_name_H-M   'P 1'
#
loop_
_entity.id
_entity.type
_entity.pdbx_description
1 polymer ?
#
loop_
_entity_poly.entity_id
_entity_poly.type
_entity_poly.pdbx_seq_one_letter_code
_entity_poly.pdbx_strand_id
1 'polypeptide(L)' 'THNKFELANFETFKSRHISPPLIDNCISNFECVVIDEFKVGDHAAFIGKVMTAYYDPEKKPLVFHNGKFNHIGNKMTH' A
#
# COMPACT_ATOMS: atom_id res chain seq x y z
N THR A 1 12.55 -19.54 3.41
CA THR A 1 11.47 -18.83 4.12
C THR A 1 12.10 -17.68 4.89
N HIS A 2 11.97 -16.45 4.40
CA HIS A 2 12.58 -15.28 5.04
C HIS A 2 11.49 -14.27 5.39
N ASN A 3 11.50 -13.76 6.61
CA ASN A 3 10.60 -12.69 7.03
C ASN A 3 11.08 -11.37 6.39
N LYS A 4 10.35 -10.86 5.40
CA LYS A 4 10.72 -9.62 4.70
C LYS A 4 10.64 -8.38 5.60
N PHE A 5 9.80 -8.38 6.64
CA PHE A 5 9.74 -7.29 7.59
C PHE A 5 11.04 -7.17 8.40
N GLU A 6 11.56 -8.31 8.87
CA GLU A 6 12.85 -8.36 9.58
C GLU A 6 14.00 -8.01 8.64
N LEU A 7 14.05 -8.58 7.43
CA LEU A 7 15.12 -8.29 6.46
C LEU A 7 15.20 -6.81 6.07
N ALA A 8 14.05 -6.13 5.98
CA ALA A 8 13.99 -4.72 5.62
C ALA A 8 14.04 -3.79 6.85
N ASN A 9 14.09 -4.32 8.08
CA ASN A 9 13.96 -3.57 9.33
C ASN A 9 12.74 -2.64 9.35
N PHE A 10 11.57 -3.15 8.93
CA PHE A 10 10.34 -2.36 9.00
C PHE A 10 9.76 -2.34 10.41
N GLU A 11 9.51 -1.13 10.91
CA GLU A 11 8.63 -0.91 12.05
C GLU A 11 7.17 -1.06 11.61
N THR A 12 6.33 -1.58 12.51
CA THR A 12 4.92 -1.85 12.23
C THR A 12 4.03 -1.46 13.39
N PHE A 13 2.75 -1.19 13.10
CA PHE A 13 1.72 -0.94 14.11
C PHE A 13 0.49 -1.84 13.87
N LYS A 14 -0.31 -2.02 14.93
CA LYS A 14 -1.46 -2.93 14.91
C LYS A 14 -2.61 -2.32 14.10
N SER A 15 -3.21 -3.14 13.24
CA SER A 15 -4.44 -2.83 12.50
C SER A 15 -5.68 -2.87 13.39
N ARG A 16 -6.75 -2.21 12.95
CA ARG A 16 -8.03 -2.10 13.67
C ARG A 16 -9.07 -3.13 13.25
N HIS A 17 -9.14 -3.46 11.97
CA HIS A 17 -10.21 -4.27 11.36
C HIS A 17 -9.72 -5.55 10.69
N ILE A 18 -8.41 -5.75 10.56
CA ILE A 18 -7.80 -6.91 9.91
C ILE A 18 -6.73 -7.55 10.81
N SER A 19 -6.22 -8.73 10.44
CA SER A 19 -5.14 -9.40 11.16
C SER A 19 -3.72 -8.93 10.75
N PRO A 20 -3.43 -8.66 9.45
CA PRO A 20 -2.10 -8.21 9.05
C PRO A 20 -1.69 -6.87 9.70
N PRO A 21 -0.41 -6.70 10.08
CA PRO A 21 0.08 -5.44 10.62
C PRO A 21 0.21 -4.37 9.53
N LEU A 22 0.25 -3.11 9.94
CA LEU A 22 0.49 -1.96 9.06
C LEU A 22 1.95 -1.52 9.17
N ILE A 23 2.56 -1.11 8.05
CA ILE A 23 3.94 -0.63 8.05
C ILE A 23 3.95 0.81 8.53
N ASP A 24 4.79 1.10 9.53
CA ASP A 24 4.95 2.45 10.03
C ASP A 24 5.73 3.32 9.02
N ASN A 25 5.60 4.63 9.14
CA ASN A 25 6.24 5.61 8.26
C ASN A 25 5.85 5.55 6.76
N CYS A 26 4.90 4.71 6.35
CA CYS A 26 4.30 4.80 5.00
C CYS A 26 3.50 6.10 4.82
N ILE A 27 3.44 6.61 3.58
CA ILE A 27 2.55 7.73 3.21
C ILE A 27 1.08 7.39 3.44
N SER A 28 0.70 6.14 3.18
CA SER A 28 -0.67 5.67 3.35
C SER A 28 -0.70 4.18 3.65
N ASN A 29 -1.62 3.76 4.52
CA ASN A 29 -1.99 2.37 4.78
C ASN A 29 -3.50 2.22 4.59
N PHE A 30 -3.93 1.17 3.90
CA PHE A 30 -5.34 0.83 3.72
C PHE A 30 -5.60 -0.56 4.27
N GLU A 31 -6.49 -0.66 5.25
CA GLU A 31 -6.97 -1.96 5.72
C GLU A 31 -8.08 -2.45 4.81
N CYS A 32 -7.88 -3.60 4.19
CA CYS A 32 -8.81 -4.14 3.21
C CYS A 32 -9.22 -5.57 3.56
N VAL A 33 -10.49 -5.91 3.29
CA VAL A 33 -10.96 -7.29 3.22
C VAL A 33 -11.18 -7.66 1.76
N VAL A 34 -10.76 -8.86 1.36
CA VAL A 34 -11.00 -9.37 -0.01
C VAL A 34 -12.47 -9.72 -0.15
N ILE A 35 -13.12 -9.18 -1.17
CA ILE A 35 -14.54 -9.43 -1.47
C ILE A 35 -14.74 -10.17 -2.79
N ASP A 36 -13.71 -10.24 -3.65
CA ASP A 36 -13.75 -11.00 -4.89
C ASP A 36 -12.31 -11.35 -5.35
N GLU A 37 -12.17 -12.44 -6.10
CA GLU A 37 -10.92 -12.93 -6.67
C GLU A 37 -11.19 -13.58 -8.03
N PHE A 38 -10.40 -13.22 -9.04
CA PHE A 38 -10.49 -13.85 -10.36
C PHE A 38 -9.13 -14.04 -11.02
N LYS A 39 -9.01 -15.11 -11.80
CA LYS A 39 -7.80 -15.44 -12.57
C LYS A 39 -7.67 -14.51 -13.79
N VAL A 40 -6.49 -13.93 -13.96
CA VAL A 40 -6.11 -13.06 -15.08
C VAL A 40 -4.82 -13.58 -15.70
N GLY A 41 -4.93 -14.57 -16.59
CA GLY A 41 -3.76 -15.21 -17.20
C GLY A 41 -2.93 -15.98 -16.17
N ASP A 42 -1.67 -15.58 -16.01
CA ASP A 42 -0.70 -16.03 -15.00
C ASP A 42 -0.77 -15.23 -13.68
N HIS A 43 -1.66 -14.25 -13.59
CA HIS A 43 -1.91 -13.45 -12.40
C HIS A 43 -3.30 -13.75 -11.80
N ALA A 44 -3.51 -13.29 -10.57
CA ALA A 44 -4.82 -13.22 -9.93
C ALA A 44 -5.12 -11.76 -9.58
N ALA A 45 -6.35 -11.33 -9.82
CA ALA A 45 -6.84 -10.02 -9.44
C ALA A 45 -7.75 -10.16 -8.22
N PHE A 46 -7.56 -9.29 -7.23
CA PHE A 46 -8.31 -9.27 -5.98
C PHE A 46 -9.05 -7.93 -5.86
N ILE A 47 -10.33 -7.98 -5.48
CA ILE A 47 -11.10 -6.79 -5.15
C ILE A 47 -11.13 -6.64 -3.64
N GLY A 48 -10.55 -5.53 -3.15
CA GLY A 48 -10.51 -5.20 -1.73
C GLY A 48 -11.54 -4.15 -1.34
N LYS A 49 -12.35 -4.42 -0.32
CA LYS A 49 -13.17 -3.42 0.36
C LYS A 49 -12.34 -2.72 1.44
N VAL A 50 -12.14 -1.42 1.30
CA VAL A 50 -11.45 -0.59 2.31
C VAL A 50 -12.32 -0.47 3.56
N MET A 51 -11.75 -0.87 4.71
CA MET A 51 -12.40 -0.78 6.02
C MET A 51 -11.97 0.48 6.77
N THR A 52 -10.70 0.86 6.67
CA THR A 52 -10.15 2.11 7.19
C THR A 52 -8.88 2.49 6.41
N ALA A 53 -8.50 3.76 6.50
CA ALA A 53 -7.28 4.29 5.90
C ALA A 53 -6.53 5.20 6.87
N TYR A 54 -5.20 5.19 6.75
CA TYR A 54 -4.28 6.07 7.46
C TYR A 54 -3.46 6.79 6.39
N TYR A 55 -3.31 8.11 6.50
CA TYR A 55 -2.63 8.92 5.51
C TYR A 55 -1.85 10.05 6.18
N ASP A 56 -0.63 10.26 5.71
CA ASP A 56 0.24 11.37 6.10
C ASP A 56 0.22 12.43 4.98
N PRO A 57 -0.45 13.59 5.19
CA PRO A 57 -0.57 14.64 4.19
C PRO A 57 0.74 15.35 3.85
N GLU A 58 1.75 15.25 4.71
CA GLU A 58 3.05 15.90 4.51
C GLU A 58 3.95 15.08 3.58
N LYS A 59 3.66 13.78 3.40
CA LYS A 59 4.42 12.90 2.52
C LYS A 59 3.95 12.98 1.07
N LYS A 60 4.90 12.92 0.14
CA LYS A 60 4.63 12.85 -1.31
C LYS A 60 4.73 11.40 -1.80
N PRO A 61 3.82 10.95 -2.66
CA PRO A 61 3.82 9.58 -3.15
C PRO A 61 5.05 9.29 -4.02
N LEU A 62 5.54 8.05 -3.94
CA LEU A 62 6.54 7.53 -4.87
C LEU A 62 5.86 7.18 -6.19
N VAL A 63 6.35 7.73 -7.30
CA VAL A 63 5.83 7.43 -8.64
C VAL A 63 6.81 6.51 -9.36
N PHE A 64 6.36 5.33 -9.78
CA PHE A 64 7.13 4.42 -10.61
C PHE A 64 6.51 4.33 -12.01
N HIS A 65 7.25 4.76 -13.03
CA HIS A 65 6.79 4.76 -14.41
C HIS A 65 7.97 4.52 -15.36
N ASN A 66 7.76 3.67 -16.38
CA ASN A 66 8.74 3.32 -17.40
C ASN A 66 10.11 2.89 -16.82
N GLY A 67 10.08 2.02 -15.81
CA GLY A 67 11.28 1.47 -15.17
C GLY A 67 12.04 2.43 -14.27
N LYS A 68 11.51 3.62 -13.98
CA LYS A 68 12.19 4.66 -13.19
C LYS A 68 11.31 5.22 -12.07
N PHE A 69 11.98 5.61 -10.99
CA PHE A 69 11.37 6.39 -9.92
C PHE A 69 11.33 7.87 -10.31
N ASN A 70 10.19 8.49 -10.06
CA ASN A 70 9.90 9.89 -10.35
C ASN A 70 9.19 10.53 -9.16
N HIS A 71 9.12 11.86 -9.17
CA HIS A 71 8.33 12.64 -8.22
C HIS A 71 7.06 13.16 -8.88
N ILE A 72 6.01 13.33 -8.07
CA ILE A 72 4.78 13.98 -8.53
C ILE A 72 5.05 15.44 -8.88
N GLY A 73 4.54 15.88 -10.04
CA GLY A 73 4.61 17.26 -10.48
C GLY A 73 3.69 18.18 -9.66
N ASN A 74 3.75 19.47 -9.96
CA ASN A 74 2.85 20.45 -9.34
C ASN A 74 1.39 20.11 -9.68
N LYS A 75 0.51 20.30 -8.69
CA LYS A 75 -0.94 20.17 -8.90
C LYS A 75 -1.36 21.16 -9.99
N MET A 76 -1.94 20.65 -11.06
CA MET A 76 -2.59 21.50 -12.07
C MET A 76 -3.98 21.88 -11.55
N THR A 77 -4.27 23.17 -11.54
CA THR A 77 -5.60 23.73 -11.26
C THR A 77 -6.20 24.17 -12.57
N HIS A 78 -7.41 23.69 -12.87
CA HIS A 78 -8.20 24.14 -14.01
C HIS A 78 -8.83 25.49 -13.72
#